data_AF-A0AA86QQP4-F1
#
_entry.id   AF-A0AA86QQP4-F1
#
_cell.length_a   1.000
_cell.length_b   1.000
_cell.length_c   1.000
_cell.angle_alpha   90.00
_cell.angle_beta   90.00
_cell.angle_gamma   90.00
#
_symmetry.space_group_name_H-M   'P 1'
#
loop_
_entity.id
_entity.type
_entity.pdbx_description
1 polymer ?
#
loop_
_entity_poly.entity_id
_entity_poly.type
_entity_poly.pdbx_seq_one_letter_code
_entity_poly.pdbx_strand_id
1 'polypeptide(L)'
;MAVSFSLPYSTNLQVQVNKYIKNYTPCMQRLTNQYTENSIFYLRFEQLTPLSTHLQQTNTSEQQIKYIFVQIILALQNLHLNNIVHHNLSIINIFVDNEIIKLGQYLVPVQSIIPPERLKNGLSVENDVYSAGMILCFILNGSYIKGLNDFSVELNRIQKQMTSINPKMRPKLRQVLDCGIFDTEITRFNTNLAINGYFDAVSQNQKIMNAELGSVDTDLQIKNGINDEILAHRFATLKESVGDTHVLKEVAEFFTKGRPISKTQLHKMLGSKELFNSYFDRAVEIAKAQK
;
A
#
# COMPACT_ATOMS: atom_id res chain seq x y z
N MET A 1 13.34 23.52 5.08
CA MET A 1 12.49 23.99 6.20
C MET A 1 11.46 22.90 6.49
N ALA A 2 11.54 22.22 7.63
CA ALA A 2 10.65 21.11 7.95
C ALA A 2 9.23 21.61 8.27
N VAL A 3 8.20 20.82 7.92
CA VAL A 3 6.80 21.12 8.24
C VAL A 3 6.44 20.42 9.56
N SER A 4 5.94 21.19 10.52
CA SER A 4 5.52 20.71 11.85
C SER A 4 4.02 20.96 12.04
N PHE A 5 3.31 19.98 12.58
CA PHE A 5 1.90 20.09 12.95
C PHE A 5 1.72 19.92 14.45
N SER A 6 0.80 20.66 15.05
CA SER A 6 0.41 20.58 16.46
C SER A 6 -1.00 20.02 16.61
N LEU A 7 -1.17 18.97 17.41
CA LEU A 7 -2.49 18.44 17.76
C LEU A 7 -2.60 18.23 19.28
N PRO A 8 -3.80 18.34 19.87
CA PRO A 8 -4.02 17.92 21.25
C PRO A 8 -3.67 16.43 21.38
N TYR A 9 -2.87 16.08 22.38
CA TYR A 9 -2.49 14.69 22.61
C TYR A 9 -3.72 13.84 22.95
N SER A 10 -3.87 12.71 22.25
CA SER A 10 -4.82 11.66 22.61
C SER A 10 -4.19 10.30 22.35
N THR A 11 -4.55 9.29 23.15
CA THR A 11 -4.11 7.91 22.95
C THR A 11 -4.45 7.38 21.55
N ASN A 12 -5.59 7.79 21.00
CA ASN A 12 -5.99 7.47 19.63
C ASN A 12 -5.03 8.02 18.57
N LEU A 13 -4.48 9.22 18.79
CA LEU A 13 -3.53 9.83 17.86
C LEU A 13 -2.21 9.06 17.81
N GLN A 14 -1.67 8.68 18.98
CA GLN A 14 -0.44 7.88 19.04
C GLN A 14 -0.62 6.52 18.36
N VAL A 15 -1.76 5.86 18.55
CA VAL A 15 -2.09 4.58 17.89
C VAL A 15 -2.14 4.74 16.37
N GLN A 16 -2.76 5.82 15.86
CA GLN A 16 -2.81 6.09 14.42
C GLN A 16 -1.41 6.35 13.84
N VAL A 17 -0.57 7.10 14.55
CA VAL A 17 0.79 7.39 14.13
C VAL A 17 1.65 6.12 14.12
N ASN A 18 1.54 5.27 15.15
CA ASN A 18 2.24 3.98 15.16
C ASN A 18 1.79 3.07 14.01
N LYS A 19 0.48 3.07 13.69
CA LYS A 19 -0.04 2.34 12.52
C LYS A 19 0.53 2.90 11.22
N TYR A 20 0.63 4.22 11.09
CA TYR A 20 1.24 4.87 9.94
C TYR A 20 2.70 4.46 9.75
N ILE A 21 3.50 4.60 10.81
CA ILE A 21 4.92 4.24 10.84
C ILE A 21 5.12 2.77 10.44
N LYS A 22 4.33 1.85 11.03
CA LYS A 22 4.43 0.41 10.78
C LYS A 22 4.14 0.03 9.32
N ASN A 23 3.32 0.79 8.63
CA ASN A 23 2.87 0.51 7.26
C ASN A 23 3.52 1.44 6.23
N TYR A 24 4.68 2.01 6.57
CA TYR A 24 5.43 2.87 5.66
C TYR A 24 5.77 2.16 4.35
N THR A 25 5.61 2.87 3.24
CA THR A 25 6.07 2.46 1.89
C THR A 25 6.81 3.62 1.21
N PRO A 26 7.58 3.36 0.14
CA PRO A 26 8.26 4.42 -0.61
C PRO A 26 7.31 5.51 -1.13
N CYS A 27 6.03 5.16 -1.34
CA CYS A 27 4.98 6.07 -1.78
C CYS A 27 4.19 6.71 -0.63
N MET A 28 4.72 6.72 0.59
CA MET A 28 4.17 7.46 1.72
C MET A 28 5.16 8.51 2.20
N GLN A 29 4.64 9.65 2.65
CA GLN A 29 5.47 10.71 3.20
C GLN A 29 6.12 10.25 4.50
N ARG A 30 7.44 10.25 4.57
CA ARG A 30 8.15 9.77 5.76
C ARG A 30 7.94 10.71 6.95
N LEU A 31 7.53 10.14 8.08
CA LEU A 31 7.63 10.80 9.38
C LEU A 31 9.10 10.77 9.82
N THR A 32 9.68 11.92 10.08
CA THR A 32 11.11 12.06 10.44
C THR A 32 11.34 12.27 11.93
N ASN A 33 10.35 12.81 12.65
CA ASN A 33 10.42 12.94 14.10
C ASN A 33 9.00 13.07 14.71
N GLN A 34 8.84 12.67 15.97
CA GLN A 34 7.65 12.93 16.77
C GLN A 34 8.06 13.28 18.22
N TYR A 35 7.38 14.25 18.82
CA TYR A 35 7.62 14.62 20.23
C TYR A 35 6.40 15.31 20.84
N THR A 36 6.32 15.33 22.17
CA THR A 36 5.27 16.03 22.91
C THR A 36 5.89 17.15 23.72
N GLU A 37 5.34 18.35 23.61
CA GLU A 37 5.76 19.51 24.41
C GLU A 37 4.52 20.30 24.82
N ASN A 38 4.38 20.66 26.10
CA ASN A 38 3.23 21.43 26.62
C ASN A 38 1.85 20.83 26.24
N SER A 39 1.71 19.51 26.34
CA SER A 39 0.49 18.76 25.95
C SER A 39 0.12 18.84 24.46
N ILE A 40 1.02 19.36 23.63
CA ILE A 40 0.91 19.40 22.18
C ILE A 40 1.76 18.28 21.60
N PHE A 41 1.15 17.48 20.72
CA PHE A 41 1.84 16.43 19.98
C PHE A 41 2.32 16.98 18.64
N TYR A 42 3.63 16.94 18.43
CA TYR A 42 4.31 17.42 17.24
C TYR A 42 4.72 16.27 16.34
N LEU A 43 4.36 16.38 15.06
CA LEU A 43 4.80 15.47 14.01
C LEU A 43 5.61 16.25 12.98
N ARG A 44 6.81 15.77 12.70
CA ARG A 44 7.70 16.33 11.67
C ARG A 44 7.80 15.36 10.50
N PHE A 45 7.44 15.85 9.31
CA PHE A 45 7.54 15.07 8.08
C PHE A 45 8.70 15.54 7.21
N GLU A 46 9.12 14.68 6.28
CA GLU A 46 10.03 15.10 5.21
C GLU A 46 9.40 16.22 4.36
N GLN A 47 10.25 17.14 3.90
CA GLN A 47 9.83 18.26 3.07
C GLN A 47 9.77 17.81 1.61
N LEU A 48 8.59 17.90 1.00
CA LEU A 48 8.34 17.46 -0.37
C LEU A 48 7.62 18.55 -1.17
N THR A 49 7.66 18.44 -2.50
CA THR A 49 6.94 19.35 -3.39
C THR A 49 5.49 18.88 -3.56
N PRO A 50 4.46 19.72 -3.32
CA PRO A 50 3.07 19.33 -3.60
C PRO A 50 2.86 18.97 -5.07
N LEU A 51 2.08 17.92 -5.34
CA LEU A 51 1.80 17.47 -6.70
C LEU A 51 1.10 18.56 -7.52
N SER A 52 0.21 19.35 -6.90
CA SER A 52 -0.43 20.48 -7.57
C SER A 52 0.59 21.50 -8.12
N THR A 53 1.62 21.83 -7.34
CA THR A 53 2.70 22.72 -7.77
C THR A 53 3.51 22.10 -8.89
N HIS A 54 3.83 20.81 -8.80
CA HIS A 54 4.54 20.09 -9.85
C HIS A 54 3.78 20.13 -11.18
N LEU A 55 2.47 19.82 -11.16
CA LEU A 55 1.62 19.81 -12.35
C LEU A 55 1.47 21.20 -13.00
N GLN A 56 1.52 22.28 -12.21
CA GLN A 56 1.49 23.66 -12.74
C GLN A 56 2.77 24.06 -13.46
N GLN A 57 3.91 23.46 -13.10
CA GLN A 57 5.22 23.79 -13.65
C GLN A 57 5.54 22.97 -14.91
N THR A 58 4.84 21.87 -15.14
CA THR A 58 5.17 20.91 -16.20
C THR A 58 3.98 20.63 -17.11
N ASN A 59 4.21 20.65 -18.42
CA ASN A 59 3.23 20.15 -19.38
C ASN A 59 3.18 18.62 -19.28
N THR A 60 2.15 18.09 -18.62
CA THR A 60 2.11 16.67 -18.23
C THR A 60 1.46 15.85 -19.33
N SER A 61 2.24 14.99 -20.00
CA SER A 61 1.72 14.08 -21.03
C SER A 61 0.81 13.00 -20.42
N GLU A 62 -0.06 12.39 -21.23
CA GLU A 62 -0.92 11.30 -20.74
C GLU A 62 -0.10 10.15 -20.12
N GLN A 63 1.06 9.83 -20.70
CA GLN A 63 1.98 8.83 -20.15
C GLN A 63 2.47 9.21 -18.75
N GLN A 64 2.82 10.48 -18.54
CA GLN A 64 3.25 10.96 -17.23
C GLN A 64 2.08 10.98 -16.23
N ILE A 65 0.87 11.32 -16.67
CA ILE A 65 -0.34 11.23 -15.85
C ILE A 65 -0.58 9.78 -15.39
N LYS A 66 -0.50 8.82 -16.31
CA LYS A 66 -0.62 7.39 -15.99
C LYS A 66 0.44 6.97 -14.98
N TYR A 67 1.68 7.42 -15.16
CA TYR A 67 2.78 7.07 -14.27
C TYR A 67 2.59 7.63 -12.86
N ILE A 68 2.15 8.89 -12.73
CA ILE A 68 1.79 9.49 -11.45
C ILE A 68 0.63 8.72 -10.80
N PHE A 69 -0.41 8.42 -11.59
CA PHE A 69 -1.61 7.79 -11.07
C PHE A 69 -1.39 6.35 -10.61
N VAL A 70 -0.59 5.57 -11.33
CA VAL A 70 -0.21 4.20 -10.93
C VAL A 70 0.44 4.20 -9.55
N GLN A 71 1.34 5.13 -9.27
CA GLN A 71 2.00 5.23 -7.97
C GLN A 71 0.99 5.53 -6.84
N ILE A 72 0.02 6.42 -7.08
CA ILE A 72 -1.08 6.71 -6.15
C ILE A 72 -1.90 5.44 -5.86
N ILE A 73 -2.29 4.71 -6.91
CA ILE A 73 -3.13 3.50 -6.77
C ILE A 73 -2.39 2.37 -6.05
N LEU A 74 -1.10 2.17 -6.34
CA LEU A 74 -0.27 1.17 -5.65
C LEU A 74 -0.09 1.50 -4.17
N ALA A 75 0.13 2.78 -3.84
CA ALA A 75 0.23 3.24 -2.46
C ALA A 75 -1.09 3.01 -1.68
N LEU A 76 -2.22 3.38 -2.29
CA LEU A 76 -3.54 3.13 -1.70
C LEU A 76 -3.84 1.64 -1.55
N GLN A 77 -3.48 0.82 -2.54
CA GLN A 77 -3.67 -0.62 -2.47
C GLN A 77 -2.92 -1.21 -1.28
N ASN A 78 -1.68 -0.75 -1.04
CA ASN A 78 -0.91 -1.18 0.12
C ASN A 78 -1.58 -0.79 1.44
N LEU A 79 -2.10 0.44 1.57
CA LEU A 79 -2.87 0.86 2.74
C LEU A 79 -4.10 -0.04 2.95
N HIS A 80 -4.86 -0.29 1.89
CA HIS A 80 -6.09 -1.10 1.96
C HIS A 80 -5.81 -2.55 2.33
N LEU A 81 -4.73 -3.16 1.81
CA LEU A 81 -4.28 -4.51 2.19
C LEU A 81 -3.92 -4.61 3.67
N ASN A 82 -3.51 -3.50 4.29
CA ASN A 82 -3.21 -3.40 5.72
C ASN A 82 -4.39 -2.89 6.55
N ASN A 83 -5.62 -2.92 6.00
CA ASN A 83 -6.83 -2.42 6.64
C ASN A 83 -6.71 -0.95 7.11
N ILE A 84 -6.05 -0.12 6.30
CA ILE A 84 -5.94 1.33 6.51
C ILE A 84 -6.74 2.03 5.42
N VAL A 85 -7.68 2.88 5.82
CA VAL A 85 -8.32 3.85 4.94
C VAL A 85 -7.55 5.16 5.07
N HIS A 86 -7.26 5.85 3.97
CA HIS A 86 -6.44 7.07 4.00
C HIS A 86 -7.18 8.26 4.64
N HIS A 87 -8.52 8.29 4.54
CA HIS A 87 -9.43 9.28 5.18
C HIS A 87 -9.36 10.72 4.66
N ASN A 88 -8.21 11.15 4.12
CA ASN A 88 -7.97 12.51 3.66
C ASN A 88 -7.21 12.54 2.32
N LEU A 89 -7.51 11.59 1.43
CA LEU A 89 -6.88 11.55 0.12
C LEU A 89 -7.39 12.73 -0.73
N SER A 90 -6.50 13.67 -1.04
CA SER A 90 -6.77 14.86 -1.86
C SER A 90 -5.47 15.35 -2.52
N ILE A 91 -5.57 16.20 -3.55
CA ILE A 91 -4.39 16.67 -4.30
C ILE A 91 -3.35 17.40 -3.43
N ILE A 92 -3.79 18.09 -2.38
CA ILE A 92 -2.91 18.82 -1.46
C ILE A 92 -2.09 17.90 -0.53
N ASN A 93 -2.52 16.64 -0.42
CA ASN A 93 -1.88 15.61 0.41
C ASN A 93 -1.10 14.62 -0.46
N ILE A 94 -0.78 14.99 -1.69
CA ILE A 94 0.04 14.20 -2.60
C ILE A 94 1.24 15.03 -2.96
N PHE A 95 2.40 14.42 -2.84
CA PHE A 95 3.69 15.06 -2.99
C PHE A 95 4.55 14.31 -4.00
N VAL A 96 5.57 15.00 -4.50
CA VAL A 96 6.54 14.48 -5.45
C VAL A 96 7.94 14.60 -4.83
N ASP A 97 8.69 13.51 -4.91
CA ASP A 97 10.08 13.37 -4.49
C ASP A 97 10.86 12.65 -5.59
N ASN A 98 11.64 13.37 -6.41
CA ASN A 98 12.43 12.77 -7.48
C ASN A 98 11.62 11.79 -8.38
N GLU A 99 10.48 12.26 -8.91
CA GLU A 99 9.50 11.47 -9.69
C GLU A 99 8.71 10.39 -8.92
N ILE A 100 8.99 10.19 -7.63
CA ILE A 100 8.24 9.30 -6.76
C ILE A 100 7.07 10.05 -6.14
N ILE A 101 5.86 9.51 -6.30
CA ILE A 101 4.67 10.06 -5.66
C ILE A 101 4.56 9.55 -4.24
N LYS A 102 4.35 10.48 -3.30
CA LYS A 102 4.20 10.21 -1.87
C LYS A 102 2.86 10.71 -1.37
N LEU A 103 2.07 9.81 -0.81
CA LEU A 103 0.85 10.13 -0.09
C LEU A 103 1.20 10.66 1.29
N GLY A 104 0.76 11.89 1.58
CA GLY A 104 0.90 12.49 2.89
C GLY A 104 -0.33 12.23 3.77
N GLN A 105 -0.11 12.18 5.07
CA GLN A 105 -1.16 11.96 6.05
C GLN A 105 -1.48 13.26 6.78
N TYR A 106 -2.45 14.02 6.26
CA TYR A 106 -3.01 15.12 7.05
C TYR A 106 -4.05 14.57 8.02
N LEU A 107 -3.72 14.64 9.31
CA LEU A 107 -4.60 14.29 10.43
C LEU A 107 -5.77 15.26 10.59
N VAL A 108 -5.72 16.42 9.92
CA VAL A 108 -6.82 17.38 9.86
C VAL A 108 -7.51 17.23 8.48
N PRO A 109 -8.80 16.84 8.44
CA PRO A 109 -9.52 16.73 7.18
C PRO A 109 -9.64 18.12 6.55
N VAL A 110 -9.11 18.30 5.34
CA VAL A 110 -9.34 19.49 4.53
C VAL A 110 -10.36 19.09 3.47
N GLN A 111 -11.62 19.39 3.74
CA GLN A 111 -12.78 18.85 3.00
C GLN A 111 -12.96 19.48 1.61
N SER A 112 -12.02 19.26 0.69
CA SER A 112 -12.21 19.67 -0.71
C SER A 112 -12.97 18.64 -1.55
N ILE A 113 -12.87 17.35 -1.20
CA ILE A 113 -13.51 16.25 -1.93
C ILE A 113 -14.19 15.32 -0.92
N ILE A 114 -15.54 15.29 -0.95
CA ILE A 114 -16.33 14.42 -0.07
C ILE A 114 -17.12 13.46 -0.97
N PRO A 115 -16.88 12.14 -0.87
CA PRO A 115 -17.74 11.14 -1.51
C PRO A 115 -19.19 11.29 -1.04
N PRO A 116 -20.20 11.16 -1.92
CA PRO A 116 -21.61 11.43 -1.60
C PRO A 116 -22.13 10.68 -0.37
N GLU A 117 -21.65 9.47 -0.14
CA GLU A 117 -22.06 8.60 0.96
C GLU A 117 -21.30 8.85 2.27
N ARG A 118 -20.18 9.59 2.25
CA ARG A 118 -19.29 9.74 3.42
C ARG A 118 -20.00 10.34 4.62
N LEU A 119 -20.93 11.26 4.38
CA LEU A 119 -21.73 11.90 5.43
C LEU A 119 -22.72 10.93 6.11
N LYS A 120 -23.09 9.83 5.44
CA LYS A 120 -24.08 8.86 5.93
C LYS A 120 -23.45 7.59 6.50
N ASN A 121 -22.40 7.09 5.84
CA ASN A 121 -21.88 5.74 6.09
C ASN A 121 -20.49 5.74 6.76
N GLY A 122 -19.94 6.92 7.08
CA GLY A 122 -18.59 7.04 7.63
C GLY A 122 -17.51 6.77 6.59
N LEU A 123 -16.37 6.25 7.05
CA LEU A 123 -15.14 6.07 6.28
C LEU A 123 -15.04 4.64 5.75
N SER A 124 -14.78 4.48 4.44
CA SER A 124 -14.58 3.19 3.79
C SER A 124 -13.50 3.23 2.71
N VAL A 125 -13.04 2.06 2.27
CA VAL A 125 -12.09 1.95 1.15
C VAL A 125 -12.67 2.51 -0.15
N GLU A 126 -13.99 2.41 -0.35
CA GLU A 126 -14.69 2.99 -1.49
C GLU A 126 -14.63 4.52 -1.49
N ASN A 127 -14.54 5.17 -0.32
CA ASN A 127 -14.31 6.62 -0.25
C ASN A 127 -12.95 7.00 -0.84
N ASP A 128 -11.90 6.24 -0.54
CA ASP A 128 -10.57 6.48 -1.10
C ASP A 128 -10.55 6.25 -2.62
N VAL A 129 -11.27 5.24 -3.12
CA VAL A 129 -11.42 5.00 -4.57
C VAL A 129 -12.08 6.21 -5.25
N TYR A 130 -13.13 6.77 -4.65
CA TYR A 130 -13.77 7.98 -5.18
C TYR A 130 -12.80 9.16 -5.19
N SER A 131 -12.11 9.41 -4.07
CA SER A 131 -11.12 10.47 -3.98
C SER A 131 -9.99 10.31 -5.01
N ALA A 132 -9.51 9.09 -5.24
CA ALA A 132 -8.51 8.81 -6.27
C ALA A 132 -9.05 9.12 -7.68
N GLY A 133 -10.32 8.78 -7.97
CA GLY A 133 -10.97 9.15 -9.22
C GLY A 133 -11.11 10.68 -9.40
N MET A 134 -11.36 11.41 -8.32
CA MET A 134 -11.40 12.88 -8.34
C MET A 134 -10.01 13.50 -8.50
N ILE A 135 -8.97 12.88 -7.93
CA ILE A 135 -7.58 13.27 -8.18
C ILE A 135 -7.19 13.03 -9.64
N LEU A 136 -7.58 11.89 -10.23
CA LEU A 136 -7.38 11.67 -11.66
C LEU A 136 -8.08 12.74 -12.50
N CYS A 137 -9.33 13.10 -12.15
CA CYS A 137 -10.03 14.21 -12.79
C CYS A 137 -9.23 15.52 -12.69
N PHE A 138 -8.68 15.83 -11.52
CA PHE A 138 -7.84 17.01 -11.31
C PHE A 138 -6.56 16.99 -12.15
N ILE A 139 -5.85 15.87 -12.19
CA ILE A 139 -4.60 15.74 -12.96
C ILE A 139 -4.89 15.91 -14.46
N LEU A 140 -6.01 15.35 -14.94
CA LEU A 140 -6.41 15.50 -16.35
C LEU A 140 -6.81 16.94 -16.67
N ASN A 141 -7.61 17.60 -15.83
CA ASN A 141 -8.25 18.87 -16.18
C ASN A 141 -7.60 20.12 -15.58
N GLY A 142 -6.61 19.96 -14.70
CA GLY A 142 -6.11 21.03 -13.82
C GLY A 142 -7.16 21.51 -12.79
N SER A 143 -8.35 20.90 -12.76
CA SER A 143 -9.44 21.23 -11.85
C SER A 143 -10.35 20.00 -11.62
N TYR A 144 -11.21 20.05 -10.60
CA TYR A 144 -12.20 18.98 -10.37
C TYR A 144 -13.41 19.05 -11.31
N ILE A 145 -13.52 20.12 -12.09
CA ILE A 145 -14.60 20.30 -13.07
C ILE A 145 -14.12 19.70 -14.38
N LYS A 146 -14.97 18.86 -14.97
CA LYS A 146 -14.63 18.18 -16.21
C LYS A 146 -14.47 19.20 -17.35
N GLY A 147 -13.28 19.26 -17.92
CA GLY A 147 -12.98 19.97 -19.15
C GLY A 147 -13.26 19.14 -20.40
N LEU A 148 -13.21 19.78 -21.57
CA LEU A 148 -13.11 19.12 -22.87
C LEU A 148 -11.65 18.76 -23.08
N ASN A 149 -11.21 17.62 -22.55
CA ASN A 149 -9.82 17.20 -22.65
C ASN A 149 -9.70 15.95 -23.53
N ASP A 150 -8.71 15.96 -24.43
CA ASP A 150 -8.49 14.96 -25.48
C ASP A 150 -7.76 13.68 -24.98
N PHE A 151 -7.90 13.35 -23.69
CA PHE A 151 -7.31 12.12 -23.16
C PHE A 151 -8.04 10.87 -23.63
N SER A 152 -7.32 9.73 -23.59
CA SER A 152 -7.86 8.44 -24.02
C SER A 152 -9.24 8.10 -23.42
N VAL A 153 -10.05 7.43 -24.21
CA VAL A 153 -11.41 7.02 -23.85
C VAL A 153 -11.38 6.12 -22.61
N GLU A 154 -10.36 5.27 -22.51
CA GLU A 154 -10.15 4.33 -21.42
C GLU A 154 -9.85 5.04 -20.10
N LEU A 155 -8.98 6.06 -20.11
CA LEU A 155 -8.64 6.81 -18.89
C LEU A 155 -9.86 7.58 -18.37
N ASN A 156 -10.61 8.19 -19.28
CA ASN A 156 -11.91 8.81 -18.98
C ASN A 156 -12.94 7.80 -18.45
N ARG A 157 -12.96 6.57 -18.97
CA ARG A 157 -13.86 5.51 -18.50
C ARG A 157 -13.53 5.09 -17.07
N ILE A 158 -12.25 4.89 -16.75
CA ILE A 158 -11.78 4.53 -15.41
C ILE A 158 -12.10 5.64 -14.42
N GLN A 159 -11.79 6.89 -14.76
CA GLN A 159 -12.11 8.06 -13.96
C GLN A 159 -13.61 8.06 -13.58
N LYS A 160 -14.50 7.94 -14.57
CA LYS A 160 -15.95 7.89 -14.35
C LYS A 160 -16.39 6.73 -13.46
N GLN A 161 -15.82 5.53 -13.65
CA GLN A 161 -16.13 4.36 -12.83
C GLN A 161 -15.73 4.57 -11.36
N MET A 162 -14.54 5.14 -11.12
CA MET A 162 -14.05 5.46 -9.77
C MET A 162 -14.90 6.52 -9.08
N THR A 163 -15.39 7.52 -9.82
CA THR A 163 -16.26 8.58 -9.30
C THR A 163 -17.75 8.24 -9.33
N SER A 164 -18.12 6.95 -9.42
CA SER A 164 -19.53 6.56 -9.39
C SER A 164 -20.20 6.97 -8.08
N ILE A 165 -21.44 7.47 -8.16
CA ILE A 165 -22.24 7.86 -6.99
C ILE A 165 -22.50 6.65 -6.10
N ASN A 166 -22.80 5.50 -6.68
CA ASN A 166 -22.98 4.25 -5.94
C ASN A 166 -21.62 3.63 -5.61
N PRO A 167 -21.23 3.53 -4.32
CA PRO A 167 -19.93 2.98 -3.92
C PRO A 167 -19.69 1.56 -4.41
N LYS A 168 -20.75 0.75 -4.51
CA LYS A 168 -20.67 -0.65 -4.97
C LYS A 168 -20.34 -0.78 -6.45
N MET A 169 -20.56 0.28 -7.23
CA MET A 169 -20.24 0.32 -8.66
C MET A 169 -18.81 0.79 -8.94
N ARG A 170 -18.09 1.23 -7.91
CA ARG A 170 -16.69 1.64 -8.05
C ARG A 170 -15.81 0.40 -8.17
N PRO A 171 -14.78 0.42 -9.03
CA PRO A 171 -13.85 -0.68 -9.14
C PRO A 171 -13.02 -0.81 -7.87
N LYS A 172 -12.63 -2.04 -7.53
CA LYS A 172 -11.54 -2.25 -6.57
C LYS A 172 -10.23 -1.77 -7.19
N LEU A 173 -9.29 -1.28 -6.37
CA LEU A 173 -8.00 -0.76 -6.85
C LEU A 173 -7.25 -1.77 -7.74
N ARG A 174 -7.34 -3.06 -7.42
CA ARG A 174 -6.79 -4.14 -8.26
C ARG A 174 -7.37 -4.14 -9.67
N GLN A 175 -8.68 -3.95 -9.82
CA GLN A 175 -9.36 -3.89 -11.11
C GLN A 175 -8.96 -2.64 -11.92
N VAL A 176 -8.59 -1.55 -11.24
CA VAL A 176 -8.04 -0.34 -11.88
C VAL A 176 -6.66 -0.64 -12.47
N LEU A 177 -5.79 -1.34 -11.73
CA LEU A 177 -4.46 -1.72 -12.22
C LEU A 177 -4.54 -2.75 -13.35
N ASP A 178 -5.47 -3.70 -13.28
CA ASP A 178 -5.59 -4.81 -14.25
C ASP A 178 -6.28 -4.42 -15.58
N CYS A 179 -6.60 -3.14 -15.81
CA CYS A 179 -7.29 -2.71 -17.03
C CYS A 179 -6.37 -2.54 -18.27
N GLY A 180 -5.09 -2.87 -18.15
CA GLY A 180 -4.10 -2.91 -19.24
C GLY A 180 -3.50 -1.57 -19.64
N ILE A 181 -4.21 -0.45 -19.43
CA ILE A 181 -3.70 0.87 -19.85
C ILE A 181 -2.51 1.39 -19.04
N PHE A 182 -2.18 0.71 -17.94
CA PHE A 182 -1.15 1.07 -16.98
C PHE A 182 0.04 0.10 -16.97
N ASP A 183 0.04 -0.95 -17.82
CA ASP A 183 1.02 -2.03 -17.75
C ASP A 183 2.46 -1.53 -17.93
N THR A 184 2.64 -0.59 -18.85
CA THR A 184 3.93 0.08 -19.11
C THR A 184 4.40 0.86 -17.89
N GLU A 185 3.52 1.64 -17.28
CA GLU A 185 3.83 2.48 -16.12
C GLU A 185 4.07 1.67 -14.84
N ILE A 186 3.32 0.59 -14.64
CA ILE A 186 3.55 -0.38 -13.56
C ILE A 186 4.94 -1.00 -13.70
N THR A 187 5.30 -1.44 -14.91
CA THR A 187 6.61 -2.03 -15.19
C THR A 187 7.73 -1.02 -14.96
N ARG A 188 7.57 0.21 -15.47
CA ARG A 188 8.52 1.32 -15.25
C ARG A 188 8.70 1.60 -13.75
N PHE A 189 7.61 1.69 -13.00
CA PHE A 189 7.68 2.00 -11.57
C PHE A 189 8.39 0.90 -10.78
N ASN A 190 8.05 -0.37 -11.01
CA ASN A 190 8.71 -1.50 -10.36
C ASN A 190 10.21 -1.57 -10.68
N THR A 191 10.58 -1.26 -11.93
CA THR A 191 11.98 -1.19 -12.37
C THR A 191 12.73 -0.09 -11.63
N ASN A 192 12.13 1.10 -11.53
CA ASN A 192 12.71 2.24 -10.80
C ASN A 192 12.88 1.95 -9.31
N LEU A 193 11.92 1.27 -8.68
CA LEU A 193 12.06 0.85 -7.28
C LEU A 193 13.20 -0.15 -7.07
N ALA A 194 13.38 -1.08 -8.01
CA ALA A 194 14.47 -2.06 -7.96
C ALA A 194 15.84 -1.39 -8.13
N ILE A 195 15.99 -0.49 -9.10
CA ILE A 195 17.25 0.23 -9.36
C ILE A 195 17.65 1.09 -8.16
N ASN A 196 16.69 1.78 -7.56
CA ASN A 196 16.94 2.71 -6.45
C ASN A 196 17.03 2.02 -5.07
N GLY A 197 17.06 0.68 -5.02
CA GLY A 197 17.23 -0.07 -3.77
C GLY A 197 16.07 0.08 -2.77
N TYR A 198 14.90 0.54 -3.20
CA TYR A 198 13.76 0.76 -2.30
C TYR A 198 13.25 -0.54 -1.68
N PHE A 199 13.41 -1.68 -2.35
CA PHE A 199 13.05 -2.99 -1.79
C PHE A 199 13.87 -3.36 -0.55
N ASP A 200 15.15 -2.97 -0.51
CA ASP A 200 16.02 -3.22 0.63
C ASP A 200 15.78 -2.21 1.76
N ALA A 201 15.51 -0.94 1.40
CA ALA A 201 15.26 0.14 2.35
C ALA A 201 13.96 -0.05 3.18
N VAL A 202 12.89 -0.60 2.60
CA VAL A 202 11.66 -0.92 3.36
C VAL A 202 11.94 -1.98 4.43
N SER A 203 12.70 -3.02 4.07
CA SER A 203 13.08 -4.10 4.98
C SER A 203 14.02 -3.61 6.09
N GLN A 204 14.92 -2.68 5.81
CA GLN A 204 15.83 -2.08 6.80
C GLN A 204 15.13 -1.07 7.70
N ASN A 205 14.27 -0.19 7.17
CA ASN A 205 13.52 0.77 7.98
C ASN A 205 12.60 0.06 8.98
N GLN A 206 11.99 -1.06 8.59
CA GLN A 206 11.18 -1.85 9.51
C GLN A 206 12.03 -2.45 10.65
N LYS A 207 13.29 -2.83 10.38
CA LYS A 207 14.25 -3.30 11.40
C LYS A 207 14.71 -2.16 12.34
N ILE A 208 15.06 -0.99 11.79
CA ILE A 208 15.51 0.18 12.57
C ILE A 208 14.37 0.69 13.44
N MET A 209 13.15 0.81 12.90
CA MET A 209 12.00 1.28 13.68
C MET A 209 11.59 0.29 14.79
N ASN A 210 11.73 -1.02 14.55
CA ASN A 210 11.52 -2.01 15.61
C ASN A 210 12.58 -1.92 16.73
N ALA A 211 13.79 -1.46 16.41
CA ALA A 211 14.85 -1.23 17.39
C ALA A 211 14.65 0.10 18.16
N GLU A 212 14.19 1.15 17.49
CA GLU A 212 14.00 2.49 18.08
C GLU A 212 12.69 2.65 18.88
N LEU A 213 11.62 1.94 18.51
CA LEU A 213 10.36 1.91 19.28
C LEU A 213 10.42 0.96 20.50
N GLY A 214 11.55 0.28 20.71
CA GLY A 214 11.78 -0.71 21.76
C GLY A 214 12.24 -0.18 23.12
N SER A 215 12.14 1.13 23.41
CA SER A 215 12.58 1.69 24.69
C SER A 215 11.55 2.60 25.40
N VAL A 216 10.25 2.45 25.10
CA VAL A 216 9.20 3.06 25.94
C VAL A 216 8.75 2.01 26.95
N ASP A 217 9.17 2.25 28.18
CA ASP A 217 8.92 1.49 29.40
C ASP A 217 7.49 0.94 29.47
N THR A 218 7.34 -0.33 29.11
CA THR A 218 6.12 -1.12 29.24
C THR A 218 6.46 -2.42 29.97
N ASP A 219 7.06 -2.28 31.15
CA ASP A 219 7.38 -3.38 32.06
C ASP A 219 6.14 -3.96 32.78
N LEU A 220 4.93 -3.76 32.25
CA LEU A 220 3.75 -4.50 32.64
C LEU A 220 2.93 -4.92 31.41
N GLN A 221 2.98 -6.23 31.16
CA GLN A 221 2.20 -7.01 30.18
C GLN A 221 2.72 -6.97 28.73
N ILE A 222 3.76 -7.76 28.43
CA ILE A 222 3.81 -8.78 27.35
C ILE A 222 5.01 -9.69 27.68
N LYS A 223 4.80 -10.60 28.64
CA LYS A 223 5.43 -11.93 28.61
C LYS A 223 4.35 -12.85 28.10
N ASN A 224 4.35 -13.13 26.81
CA ASN A 224 3.88 -14.38 26.20
C ASN A 224 4.14 -14.29 24.70
N GLY A 225 5.13 -15.06 24.25
CA GLY A 225 5.41 -15.30 22.85
C GLY A 225 4.25 -15.99 22.16
N ILE A 226 4.28 -15.94 20.84
CA ILE A 226 3.37 -16.66 19.94
C ILE A 226 3.40 -18.14 20.36
N ASN A 227 2.26 -18.63 20.84
CA ASN A 227 2.11 -19.95 21.45
C ASN A 227 2.35 -21.06 20.41
N ASP A 228 3.36 -21.91 20.63
CA ASP A 228 3.73 -23.06 19.79
C ASP A 228 2.55 -24.03 19.57
N GLU A 229 1.54 -24.02 20.45
CA GLU A 229 0.30 -24.78 20.32
C GLU A 229 -0.55 -24.38 19.09
N ILE A 230 -0.55 -23.10 18.70
CA ILE A 230 -1.32 -22.64 17.53
C ILE A 230 -0.66 -23.13 16.23
N LEU A 231 0.67 -23.20 16.21
CA LEU A 231 1.42 -23.77 15.09
C LEU A 231 1.26 -25.29 15.02
N ALA A 232 1.31 -25.98 16.17
CA ALA A 232 1.10 -27.43 16.24
C ALA A 232 -0.32 -27.82 15.78
N HIS A 233 -1.34 -27.07 16.19
CA HIS A 233 -2.72 -27.31 15.77
C HIS A 233 -2.89 -27.11 14.25
N ARG A 234 -2.31 -26.05 13.68
CA ARG A 234 -2.40 -25.80 12.22
C ARG A 234 -1.66 -26.83 11.40
N PHE A 235 -0.55 -27.38 11.90
CA PHE A 235 0.17 -28.49 11.27
C PHE A 235 -0.61 -29.80 11.35
N ALA A 236 -1.30 -30.08 12.46
CA ALA A 236 -2.16 -31.26 12.59
C ALA A 236 -3.35 -31.21 11.60
N THR A 237 -3.99 -30.05 11.47
CA THR A 237 -5.10 -29.83 10.51
C THR A 237 -4.64 -29.95 9.04
N LEU A 238 -3.39 -29.59 8.74
CA LEU A 238 -2.80 -29.81 7.40
C LEU A 238 -2.48 -31.28 7.11
N LYS A 239 -2.13 -32.06 8.13
CA LYS A 239 -1.82 -33.49 8.00
C LYS A 239 -3.07 -34.30 7.67
N GLU A 240 -4.24 -33.89 8.16
CA GLU A 240 -5.53 -34.50 7.86
C GLU A 240 -6.05 -34.18 6.45
N SER A 241 -5.70 -33.02 5.87
CA SER A 241 -6.24 -32.58 4.57
C SER A 241 -5.49 -33.09 3.35
N VAL A 242 -4.19 -33.39 3.49
CA VAL A 242 -3.35 -33.80 2.35
C VAL A 242 -3.24 -35.32 2.21
N GLY A 243 -3.56 -36.09 3.25
CA GLY A 243 -3.69 -37.56 3.23
C GLY A 243 -2.40 -38.36 2.93
N ASP A 244 -1.42 -37.79 2.24
CA ASP A 244 -0.23 -38.49 1.79
C ASP A 244 1.06 -37.75 2.19
N THR A 245 1.69 -38.26 3.24
CA THR A 245 2.98 -37.78 3.75
C THR A 245 4.12 -37.93 2.74
N HIS A 246 3.97 -38.75 1.69
CA HIS A 246 4.99 -38.94 0.68
C HIS A 246 5.15 -37.71 -0.23
N VAL A 247 4.04 -37.08 -0.63
CA VAL A 247 4.03 -35.90 -1.51
C VAL A 247 4.69 -34.70 -0.83
N LEU A 248 4.40 -34.48 0.46
CA LEU A 248 5.04 -33.40 1.24
C LEU A 248 6.54 -33.62 1.41
N LYS A 249 6.97 -34.87 1.58
CA LYS A 249 8.39 -35.22 1.69
C LYS A 249 9.14 -35.01 0.37
N GLU A 250 8.56 -35.40 -0.76
CA GLU A 250 9.17 -35.15 -2.08
C GLU A 250 9.29 -33.67 -2.40
N VAL A 251 8.26 -32.87 -2.11
CA VAL A 251 8.29 -31.41 -2.32
C VAL A 251 9.37 -30.77 -1.44
N ALA A 252 9.46 -31.15 -0.16
CA ALA A 252 10.48 -30.64 0.76
C ALA A 252 11.92 -31.06 0.36
N GLU A 253 12.11 -32.31 -0.08
CA GLU A 253 13.41 -32.79 -0.58
C GLU A 253 13.83 -32.08 -1.87
N PHE A 254 12.88 -31.69 -2.73
CA PHE A 254 13.19 -30.99 -3.98
C PHE A 254 13.70 -29.57 -3.73
N PHE A 255 13.08 -28.84 -2.79
CA PHE A 255 13.51 -27.49 -2.42
C PHE A 255 14.84 -27.47 -1.66
N THR A 256 15.06 -28.43 -0.76
CA THR A 256 16.33 -28.53 0.00
C THR A 256 17.53 -28.90 -0.86
N LYS A 257 17.32 -29.59 -2.00
CA LYS A 257 18.39 -29.96 -2.94
C LYS A 257 18.66 -28.92 -4.04
N GLY A 258 18.01 -27.75 -3.99
CA GLY A 258 18.28 -26.61 -4.87
C GLY A 258 17.99 -26.83 -6.36
N ARG A 259 17.16 -27.83 -6.70
CA ARG A 259 16.83 -28.12 -8.11
C ARG A 259 15.63 -27.27 -8.56
N PRO A 260 15.70 -26.56 -9.70
CA PRO A 260 14.55 -25.83 -10.22
C PRO A 260 13.45 -26.81 -10.66
N ILE A 261 12.24 -26.62 -10.14
CA ILE A 261 11.04 -27.35 -10.56
C ILE A 261 10.27 -26.48 -11.57
N SER A 262 9.82 -27.08 -12.67
CA SER A 262 8.95 -26.36 -13.61
C SER A 262 7.53 -26.24 -13.05
N LYS A 263 6.84 -25.15 -13.40
CA LYS A 263 5.43 -24.88 -13.03
C LYS A 263 4.51 -26.08 -13.33
N THR A 264 4.76 -26.75 -14.45
CA THR A 264 4.02 -27.93 -14.92
C THR A 264 4.26 -29.17 -14.05
N GLN A 265 5.48 -29.37 -13.54
CA GLN A 265 5.79 -30.50 -12.64
C GLN A 265 5.10 -30.33 -11.29
N LEU A 266 5.19 -29.14 -10.70
CA LEU A 266 4.56 -28.86 -9.41
C LEU A 266 3.03 -28.92 -9.48
N HIS A 267 2.42 -28.52 -10.61
CA HIS A 267 0.97 -28.67 -10.82
C HIS A 267 0.53 -30.13 -10.96
N LYS A 268 1.36 -30.99 -11.58
CA LYS A 268 1.08 -32.44 -11.65
C LYS A 268 1.18 -33.12 -10.28
N MET A 269 2.10 -32.67 -9.42
CA MET A 269 2.31 -33.25 -8.08
C MET A 269 1.19 -32.88 -7.10
N LEU A 270 0.62 -31.68 -7.20
CA LEU A 270 -0.29 -31.15 -6.18
C LEU A 270 -1.77 -31.39 -6.48
N GLY A 271 -2.12 -31.85 -7.69
CA GLY A 271 -3.46 -32.33 -8.06
C GLY A 271 -4.60 -31.29 -8.05
N SER A 272 -4.42 -30.14 -7.38
CA SER A 272 -5.37 -29.04 -7.30
C SER A 272 -4.67 -27.68 -7.49
N LYS A 273 -5.34 -26.81 -8.25
CA LYS A 273 -4.85 -25.45 -8.57
C LYS A 273 -4.72 -24.55 -7.33
N GLU A 274 -5.53 -24.83 -6.31
CA GLU A 274 -5.55 -24.08 -5.04
C GLU A 274 -4.39 -24.47 -4.13
N LEU A 275 -4.09 -25.77 -4.01
CA LEU A 275 -2.91 -26.26 -3.31
C LEU A 275 -1.64 -25.76 -4.00
N PHE A 276 -1.61 -25.77 -5.34
CA PHE A 276 -0.50 -25.25 -6.13
C PHE A 276 -0.11 -23.81 -5.75
N ASN A 277 -1.08 -22.89 -5.72
CA ASN A 277 -0.80 -21.48 -5.43
C ASN A 277 -0.31 -21.30 -3.97
N SER A 278 -0.96 -21.98 -3.02
CA SER A 278 -0.58 -21.90 -1.60
C SER A 278 0.83 -22.44 -1.33
N TYR A 279 1.25 -23.52 -2.01
CA TYR A 279 2.59 -24.09 -1.81
C TYR A 279 3.67 -23.38 -2.62
N PHE A 280 3.34 -22.87 -3.81
CA PHE A 280 4.29 -22.10 -4.62
C PHE A 280 4.72 -20.82 -3.91
N ASP A 281 3.77 -20.06 -3.36
CA ASP A 281 4.07 -18.82 -2.65
C ASP A 281 4.95 -19.09 -1.40
N ARG A 282 4.66 -20.18 -0.68
CA ARG A 282 5.41 -20.56 0.53
C ARG A 282 6.81 -21.11 0.23
N ALA A 283 6.96 -21.83 -0.87
CA ALA A 283 8.27 -22.29 -1.33
C ALA A 283 9.17 -21.12 -1.78
N VAL A 284 8.59 -20.10 -2.42
CA VAL A 284 9.28 -18.86 -2.78
C VAL A 284 9.76 -18.12 -1.53
N GLU A 285 8.97 -18.10 -0.45
CA GLU A 285 9.39 -17.50 0.83
C GLU A 285 10.55 -18.26 1.50
N ILE A 286 10.50 -19.60 1.55
CA ILE A 286 11.57 -20.42 2.13
C ILE A 286 12.88 -20.27 1.34
N ALA A 287 12.81 -20.29 0.01
CA ALA A 287 13.99 -20.11 -0.85
C ALA A 287 14.63 -18.71 -0.71
N LYS A 288 13.84 -17.69 -0.36
CA LYS A 288 14.34 -16.35 -0.04
C LYS A 288 15.00 -16.27 1.33
N ALA A 289 14.57 -17.09 2.29
CA ALA A 289 15.10 -17.09 3.65
C ALA A 289 16.40 -17.89 3.81
N GLN A 290 16.76 -18.72 2.83
CA GLN A 290 17.99 -19.54 2.83
C GLN A 290 19.14 -18.92 2.01
N LYS A 291 18.98 -17.70 1.51
CA LYS A 291 20.04 -16.86 0.95
C LYS A 291 20.40 -15.74 1.92
#